data_AF-A0A2K0TKE1-F1
#
_entry.id   AF-A0A2K0TKE1-F1
#
_cell.length_a   1.000
_cell.length_b   1.000
_cell.length_c   1.000
_cell.angle_alpha   90.00
_cell.angle_beta   90.00
_cell.angle_gamma   90.00
#
_symmetry.space_group_name_H-M   'P 1'
#
loop_
_entity.id
_entity.type
_entity.pdbx_description
1 polymer ?
#
loop_
_entity_poly.entity_id
_entity_poly.type
_entity_poly.pdbx_seq_one_letter_code
_entity_poly.pdbx_strand_id
1 'polypeptide(L)'
;MRLLINEIFELDKFDYEKLAKYIRCMFQAILGLDDSATLQLVDQAIQIAREGKETGNRLPSAELEWLVATSFNHAIDYYARGEEESCHRWALKAMHLAEYIDDGGLMRDTLQEKFAKLQFDGGPR
;
A
#
# COMPACT_ATOMS: atom_id res chain seq x y z
N MET A 1 11.09 4.26 36.00
CA MET A 1 12.22 3.97 35.09
C MET A 1 12.13 2.58 34.46
N ARG A 2 11.90 1.49 35.23
CA ARG A 2 11.70 0.13 34.65
C ARG A 2 10.54 0.03 33.65
N LEU A 3 9.44 0.77 33.86
CA LEU A 3 8.30 0.76 32.93
C LEU A 3 8.66 1.30 31.54
N LEU A 4 9.35 2.44 31.48
CA LEU A 4 9.82 3.02 30.22
C LEU A 4 10.82 2.09 29.52
N ILE A 5 11.76 1.49 30.26
CA ILE A 5 12.73 0.54 29.69
C ILE A 5 12.01 -0.71 29.15
N ASN A 6 10.99 -1.20 29.85
CA ASN A 6 10.21 -2.36 29.41
C ASN A 6 9.33 -2.04 28.21
N GLU A 7 8.68 -0.87 28.16
CA GLU A 7 7.92 -0.42 27.00
C GLU A 7 8.83 -0.22 25.78
N ILE A 8 10.01 0.38 25.97
CA ILE A 8 11.03 0.51 24.91
C ILE A 8 11.49 -0.88 24.45
N PHE A 9 11.71 -1.84 25.36
CA PHE A 9 12.12 -3.20 25.02
C PHE A 9 11.03 -4.02 24.30
N GLU A 10 9.75 -3.82 24.65
CA GLU A 10 8.63 -4.46 23.95
C GLU A 10 8.37 -3.80 22.58
N LEU A 11 8.63 -2.49 22.44
CA LEU A 11 8.69 -1.81 21.14
C LEU A 11 9.86 -2.32 20.27
N ASP A 12 11.00 -2.63 20.89
CA ASP A 12 12.17 -3.25 20.24
C ASP A 12 11.86 -4.66 19.71
N LYS A 13 10.82 -5.31 20.25
CA LYS A 13 10.29 -6.61 19.80
C LYS A 13 9.08 -6.51 18.88
N PHE A 14 8.73 -5.32 18.39
CA PHE A 14 7.60 -5.19 17.50
C PHE A 14 7.89 -5.91 16.18
N ASP A 15 7.19 -7.02 15.96
CA ASP A 15 7.44 -7.95 14.85
C ASP A 15 6.74 -7.45 13.56
N TYR A 16 7.50 -6.73 12.74
CA TYR A 16 7.05 -6.24 11.43
C TYR A 16 6.72 -7.37 10.45
N GLU A 17 7.28 -8.58 10.60
CA GLU A 17 6.87 -9.72 9.78
C GLU A 17 5.45 -10.16 10.13
N LYS A 18 5.16 -10.26 11.43
CA LYS A 18 3.84 -10.65 11.91
C LYS A 18 2.80 -9.58 11.56
N LEU A 19 3.15 -8.30 11.72
CA LEU A 19 2.29 -7.20 11.27
C LEU A 19 2.00 -7.28 9.77
N ALA A 20 3.02 -7.49 8.94
CA ALA A 20 2.84 -7.61 7.49
C ALA A 20 1.86 -8.74 7.12
N LYS A 21 1.97 -9.90 7.79
CA LYS A 21 1.03 -11.02 7.61
C LYS A 21 -0.40 -10.65 8.01
N TYR A 22 -0.59 -9.89 9.10
CA TYR A 22 -1.91 -9.40 9.48
C TYR A 22 -2.50 -8.42 8.47
N ILE A 23 -1.69 -7.47 7.99
CA ILE A 23 -2.10 -6.53 6.93
C ILE A 23 -2.52 -7.32 5.69
N ARG A 24 -1.71 -8.28 5.25
CA ARG A 24 -2.02 -9.14 4.10
C ARG A 24 -3.35 -9.87 4.28
N CYS A 25 -3.53 -10.58 5.40
CA CYS A 25 -4.75 -11.33 5.66
C CYS A 25 -5.98 -10.44 5.72
N MET A 26 -5.90 -9.29 6.41
CA MET A 26 -7.02 -8.35 6.46
C MET A 26 -7.33 -7.80 5.08
N PHE A 27 -6.33 -7.33 4.35
CA PHE A 27 -6.49 -6.79 3.01
C PHE A 27 -7.19 -7.80 2.09
N GLN A 28 -6.71 -9.06 2.06
CA GLN A 28 -7.35 -10.12 1.27
C GLN A 28 -8.79 -10.41 1.71
N ALA A 29 -9.10 -10.31 3.00
CA ALA A 29 -10.42 -10.61 3.53
C ALA A 29 -11.46 -9.53 3.19
N ILE A 30 -11.05 -8.27 3.05
CA ILE A 30 -11.96 -7.13 2.85
C ILE A 30 -11.94 -6.57 1.42
N LEU A 31 -10.93 -6.91 0.62
CA LEU A 31 -10.82 -6.47 -0.78
C LEU A 31 -12.05 -6.90 -1.58
N GLY A 32 -12.70 -5.93 -2.21
CA GLY A 32 -13.93 -6.13 -3.00
C GLY A 32 -15.21 -6.29 -2.16
N LEU A 33 -15.13 -6.28 -0.83
CA LEU A 33 -16.29 -6.25 0.08
C LEU A 33 -16.56 -4.83 0.60
N ASP A 34 -15.50 -4.11 0.98
CA ASP A 34 -15.58 -2.76 1.51
C ASP A 34 -14.37 -1.93 1.09
N ASP A 35 -14.52 -1.16 0.02
CA ASP A 35 -13.47 -0.29 -0.51
C ASP A 35 -13.01 0.80 0.47
N SER A 36 -13.94 1.34 1.27
CA SER A 36 -13.61 2.38 2.24
C SER A 36 -12.69 1.81 3.32
N ALA A 37 -13.06 0.67 3.89
CA ALA A 37 -12.23 -0.02 4.89
C ALA A 37 -10.89 -0.48 4.29
N THR A 38 -10.89 -0.98 3.05
CA THR A 38 -9.65 -1.45 2.40
C THR A 38 -8.70 -0.28 2.13
N LEU A 39 -9.19 0.86 1.65
CA LEU A 39 -8.37 2.06 1.44
C LEU A 39 -7.83 2.61 2.76
N GLN A 40 -8.59 2.58 3.85
CA GLN A 40 -8.10 2.95 5.18
C GLN A 40 -6.98 2.03 5.65
N LEU A 41 -7.09 0.72 5.40
CA LEU A 41 -6.01 -0.23 5.70
C LEU A 41 -4.75 0.06 4.88
N VAL A 42 -4.90 0.43 3.60
CA VAL A 42 -3.77 0.85 2.75
C VAL A 42 -3.12 2.13 3.29
N ASP A 43 -3.91 3.10 3.74
CA ASP A 43 -3.39 4.32 4.36
C ASP A 43 -2.60 4.05 5.64
N GLN A 44 -3.07 3.10 6.46
CA GLN A 44 -2.30 2.64 7.62
C GLN A 44 -0.99 1.96 7.18
N ALA A 45 -1.03 1.12 6.15
CA ALA A 45 0.18 0.47 5.62
C ALA A 45 1.20 1.48 5.06
N ILE A 46 0.74 2.54 4.39
CA ILE A 46 1.58 3.67 3.94
C ILE A 46 2.26 4.35 5.14
N GLN A 47 1.49 4.64 6.19
CA GLN A 47 2.03 5.28 7.39
C GLN A 47 3.08 4.39 8.08
N ILE A 48 2.79 3.09 8.22
CA ILE A 48 3.72 2.11 8.79
C ILE A 48 5.01 2.01 7.95
N ALA A 49 4.89 1.99 6.62
CA ALA A 49 6.04 1.92 5.72
C ALA A 49 6.91 3.19 5.80
N ARG A 50 6.29 4.37 5.96
CA ARG A 50 6.98 5.63 6.20
C ARG A 50 7.78 5.62 7.49
N GLU A 51 7.12 5.29 8.60
CA GLU A 51 7.76 5.21 9.91
C GLU A 51 8.88 4.15 9.94
N GLY A 52 8.65 3.00 9.28
CA GLY A 52 9.65 1.96 9.14
C GLY A 52 10.89 2.39 8.34
N LYS A 53 10.73 3.28 7.36
CA LYS A 53 11.85 3.87 6.61
C LYS A 53 12.69 4.81 7.47
N GLU A 54 12.06 5.59 8.35
CA GLU A 54 12.74 6.53 9.27
C GLU A 54 13.45 5.81 10.43
N THR A 55 12.85 4.74 10.95
CA THR A 55 13.36 4.00 12.11
C THR A 55 14.30 2.84 11.75
N GLY A 56 14.29 2.40 10.49
CA GLY A 56 15.06 1.24 10.01
C GLY A 56 14.33 -0.09 10.15
N ASN A 57 13.18 -0.14 10.84
CA ASN A 57 12.36 -1.34 11.00
C ASN A 57 11.29 -1.39 9.91
N ARG A 58 11.65 -1.96 8.75
CA ARG A 58 10.80 -1.96 7.55
C ARG A 58 9.92 -3.20 7.46
N LEU A 59 8.75 -3.05 6.84
CA LEU A 59 7.97 -4.19 6.37
C LEU A 59 8.83 -5.04 5.41
N PRO A 60 8.67 -6.38 5.39
CA PRO A 60 9.35 -7.22 4.42
C PRO A 60 9.06 -6.76 2.99
N SER A 61 10.10 -6.64 2.15
CA SER A 61 9.97 -6.10 0.77
C SER A 61 8.89 -6.84 -0.02
N ALA A 62 8.90 -8.17 0.03
CA ALA A 62 7.92 -9.00 -0.68
C ALA A 62 6.46 -8.73 -0.28
N GLU A 63 6.21 -8.37 0.99
CA GLU A 63 4.85 -8.04 1.45
C GLU A 63 4.43 -6.65 0.99
N LEU A 64 5.35 -5.68 1.00
CA LEU A 64 5.08 -4.35 0.48
C LEU A 64 4.88 -4.35 -1.05
N GLU A 65 5.75 -5.05 -1.78
CA GLU A 65 5.63 -5.27 -3.23
C GLU A 65 4.31 -5.96 -3.58
N TRP A 66 3.91 -6.96 -2.82
CA TRP A 66 2.63 -7.63 -3.01
C TRP A 66 1.45 -6.67 -2.79
N LEU A 67 1.50 -5.83 -1.75
CA LEU A 67 0.44 -4.86 -1.46
C LEU A 67 0.34 -3.78 -2.55
N VAL A 68 1.49 -3.30 -3.04
CA VAL A 68 1.59 -2.38 -4.19
C VAL A 68 0.94 -3.00 -5.43
N ALA A 69 1.39 -4.20 -5.81
CA ALA A 69 0.91 -4.87 -7.01
C ALA A 69 -0.59 -5.18 -6.93
N THR A 70 -1.07 -5.64 -5.76
CA THR A 70 -2.48 -5.96 -5.57
C THR A 70 -3.36 -4.71 -5.59
N SER A 71 -2.94 -3.62 -4.95
CA SER A 71 -3.66 -2.33 -4.99
C SER A 71 -3.71 -1.75 -6.41
N PHE A 72 -2.62 -1.84 -7.16
CA PHE A 72 -2.59 -1.36 -8.55
C PHE A 72 -3.45 -2.23 -9.47
N ASN A 73 -3.39 -3.56 -9.34
CA ASN A 73 -4.24 -4.46 -10.10
C ASN A 73 -5.72 -4.18 -9.83
N HIS A 74 -6.08 -3.87 -8.57
CA HIS A 74 -7.44 -3.49 -8.24
C HIS A 74 -7.86 -2.15 -8.88
N ALA A 75 -6.94 -1.20 -9.02
CA ALA A 75 -7.17 -0.01 -9.84
C ALA A 75 -7.47 -0.34 -11.30
N ILE A 76 -6.79 -1.34 -11.87
CA ILE A 76 -7.03 -1.83 -13.23
C ILE A 76 -8.38 -2.54 -13.34
N ASP A 77 -8.83 -3.25 -12.31
CA ASP A 77 -10.19 -3.83 -12.29
C ASP A 77 -11.27 -2.73 -12.38
N TYR A 78 -11.08 -1.61 -11.67
CA TYR A 78 -11.97 -0.45 -11.78
C TYR A 78 -11.89 0.22 -13.15
N TYR A 79 -10.69 0.35 -13.71
CA TYR A 79 -10.50 0.84 -15.08
C TYR A 79 -11.30 0.02 -16.09
N ALA A 80 -11.22 -1.32 -16.01
CA ALA A 80 -11.92 -2.24 -16.90
C ALA A 80 -13.45 -2.13 -16.79
N ARG A 81 -13.98 -1.57 -15.70
CA ARG A 81 -15.42 -1.32 -15.47
C ARG A 81 -15.85 0.10 -15.86
N GLY A 82 -14.92 0.95 -16.30
CA GLY A 82 -15.18 2.37 -16.57
C GLY A 82 -15.34 3.23 -15.32
N GLU A 83 -14.91 2.73 -14.15
CA GLU A 83 -15.02 3.42 -12.87
C GLU A 83 -13.77 4.27 -12.61
N GLU A 84 -13.69 5.40 -13.31
CA GLU A 84 -12.46 6.22 -13.38
C GLU A 84 -12.03 6.76 -12.02
N GLU A 85 -12.96 7.23 -11.18
CA GLU A 85 -12.63 7.80 -9.86
C GLU A 85 -11.97 6.74 -8.95
N SER A 86 -12.57 5.55 -8.86
CA SER A 86 -12.05 4.43 -8.08
C SER A 86 -10.69 3.97 -8.62
N CYS A 87 -10.55 3.89 -9.95
CA CYS A 87 -9.27 3.60 -10.60
C CYS A 87 -8.17 4.58 -10.17
N HIS A 88 -8.43 5.89 -10.27
CA HIS A 88 -7.46 6.92 -9.86
C HIS A 88 -7.09 6.79 -8.39
N ARG A 89 -8.09 6.64 -7.52
CA ARG A 89 -7.88 6.53 -6.06
C ARG A 89 -6.96 5.36 -5.73
N TRP A 90 -7.25 4.17 -6.27
CA TRP A 90 -6.45 2.97 -6.02
C TRP A 90 -5.05 3.04 -6.62
N ALA A 91 -4.92 3.59 -7.83
CA ALA A 91 -3.63 3.76 -8.48
C ALA A 91 -2.71 4.70 -7.69
N LEU A 92 -3.24 5.83 -7.19
CA LEU A 92 -2.48 6.75 -6.33
C LEU A 92 -1.99 6.07 -5.05
N LYS A 93 -2.85 5.29 -4.38
CA LYS A 93 -2.44 4.55 -3.17
C LYS A 93 -1.34 3.54 -3.46
N ALA A 94 -1.43 2.82 -4.57
CA ALA A 94 -0.39 1.87 -4.98
C ALA A 94 0.95 2.57 -5.26
N MET A 95 0.93 3.75 -5.93
CA MET A 95 2.14 4.54 -6.16
C MET A 95 2.74 5.09 -4.86
N HIS A 96 1.92 5.56 -3.92
CA HIS A 96 2.38 6.01 -2.61
C HIS A 96 3.05 4.87 -1.81
N LEU A 97 2.48 3.67 -1.84
CA LEU A 97 3.12 2.49 -1.23
C LEU A 97 4.47 2.18 -1.90
N ALA A 98 4.56 2.33 -3.22
CA ALA A 98 5.80 2.05 -3.98
C ALA A 98 6.95 3.00 -3.63
N GLU A 99 6.70 4.19 -3.07
CA GLU A 99 7.74 5.11 -2.57
C GLU A 99 8.59 4.53 -1.43
N TYR A 100 8.09 3.48 -0.77
CA TYR A 100 8.73 2.83 0.37
C TYR A 100 9.42 1.51 0.00
N ILE A 101 9.37 1.09 -1.26
CA ILE A 101 10.18 -0.03 -1.78
C ILE A 101 11.63 0.47 -1.98
N ASP A 102 12.60 -0.37 -1.59
CA ASP A 102 14.03 -0.04 -1.69
C ASP A 102 14.62 -0.46 -3.06
N ASP A 103 14.01 0.02 -4.14
CA ASP A 103 14.38 -0.32 -5.52
C ASP A 103 14.83 0.91 -6.34
N GLY A 104 15.14 2.01 -5.67
CA GLY A 104 15.52 3.28 -6.31
C GLY A 104 14.35 4.01 -6.99
N GLY A 105 13.10 3.63 -6.71
CA GLY A 105 11.91 4.23 -7.31
C GLY A 105 11.42 3.53 -8.58
N LEU A 106 12.06 2.43 -8.97
CA LEU A 106 11.75 1.68 -10.19
C LEU A 106 10.28 1.24 -10.25
N MET A 107 9.74 0.70 -9.15
CA MET A 107 8.36 0.23 -9.09
C MET A 107 7.39 1.40 -9.23
N ARG A 108 7.62 2.50 -8.50
CA ARG A 108 6.78 3.70 -8.58
C ARG A 108 6.74 4.25 -10.01
N ASP A 109 7.91 4.41 -10.63
CA ASP A 109 8.03 4.98 -11.97
C ASP A 109 7.35 4.05 -13.00
N THR A 110 7.53 2.73 -12.86
CA THR A 110 6.83 1.73 -13.68
C THR A 110 5.31 1.84 -13.57
N LEU A 111 4.78 2.01 -12.35
CA LEU A 111 3.34 2.17 -12.14
C LEU A 111 2.83 3.48 -12.73
N GLN A 112 3.57 4.57 -12.55
CA GLN A 112 3.22 5.88 -13.11
C GLN A 112 3.19 5.85 -14.65
N GLU A 113 4.19 5.22 -15.29
CA GLU A 113 4.22 5.03 -16.74
C GLU A 113 3.05 4.19 -17.24
N LYS A 114 2.69 3.12 -16.53
CA LYS A 114 1.54 2.27 -16.89
C LYS A 114 0.23 3.03 -16.76
N PHE A 115 0.06 3.77 -15.66
CA PHE A 115 -1.14 4.54 -15.39
C PHE A 115 -1.34 5.67 -16.42
N ALA A 116 -0.25 6.36 -16.82
CA ALA A 116 -0.29 7.41 -17.83
C ALA A 116 -0.71 6.91 -19.24
N LYS A 117 -0.66 5.60 -19.49
CA LYS A 117 -1.10 4.99 -20.75
C LYS A 117 -2.59 4.62 -20.75
N LEU A 118 -3.27 4.70 -19.60
CA LEU A 118 -4.70 4.44 -19.51
C LEU A 118 -5.47 5.55 -20.23
N GLN A 119 -6.48 5.16 -21.00
CA GLN A 119 -7.37 6.08 -21.70
C GLN A 119 -8.65 6.20 -20.90
N PHE A 120 -8.89 7.38 -20.34
CA PHE A 120 -10.12 7.74 -19.64
C PHE A 120 -11.04 8.46 -20.62
N ASP A 121 -12.30 8.07 -20.70
CA ASP A 121 -13.27 8.49 -21.72
C ASP A 121 -13.80 9.92 -21.48
N GLY A 122 -13.09 10.74 -20.69
CA GLY A 122 -13.42 12.12 -20.34
C GLY A 122 -13.33 13.16 -21.48
N GLY A 123 -13.48 12.75 -22.74
CA GLY A 123 -13.70 13.69 -23.86
C GLY A 123 -15.16 14.15 -23.90
N PRO A 124 -15.46 15.42 -24.28
CA PRO A 124 -16.83 15.91 -24.30
C PRO A 124 -17.64 15.09 -25.31
N ARG A 125 -18.73 14.47 -24.84
CA ARG A 125 -19.78 13.92 -25.70
C ARG A 125 -20.63 15.04 -26.28
#